data_AF-A0A504WW86-F1
#
_entry.id   AF-A0A504WW86-F1
#
_cell.length_a   1.000
_cell.length_b   1.000
_cell.length_c   1.000
_cell.angle_alpha   90.00
_cell.angle_beta   90.00
_cell.angle_gamma   90.00
#
_symmetry.space_group_name_H-M   'P 1'
#
loop_
_entity.id
_entity.type
_entity.pdbx_description
1 polymer ?
#
loop_
_entity_poly.entity_id
_entity_poly.type
_entity_poly.pdbx_seq_one_letter_code
_entity_poly.pdbx_strand_id
1 'polypeptide(L)'
;MERIPFVVRRMVATEQNCAFVHFFASFADVSAAPLAIETKAFRSAAAGGAADDAEPAYQLVYDVMRSRNGHILFKKSYAERFTHSLTLAAPALALPAELQSLVQARLQAYIESPGVYLDGVTEKNVKLLSWIPATGASTKQAEAFPIPVIIMLAKSSYPSESMYREGAKLGLLFNAHRINPNAKVAQMGLRDRAHAYLTENGVYEVLLVHDAADAYLVPEGSRSNYLLQKSDGTWWCSAEEDILVGITLKTTYRVLQACGLGSVQHAKLTLKDILESKLLFILGTSPTIMPVQSVLLYGDSETRRFYEEAVRALGATAGTVQQVSDVKAELLFPVNVELASALRTQYFAEAASS
;
A
#
# COMPACT_ATOMS: atom_id res chain seq x y z
N MET A 1 -16.36 22.92 0.28
CA MET A 1 -16.66 21.70 1.07
C MET A 1 -17.76 20.85 0.46
N GLU A 2 -18.85 21.42 -0.04
CA GLU A 2 -19.99 20.68 -0.63
C GLU A 2 -19.62 19.81 -1.85
N ARG A 3 -18.60 20.22 -2.63
CA ARG A 3 -18.08 19.45 -3.78
C ARG A 3 -17.21 18.24 -3.41
N ILE A 4 -16.92 18.02 -2.13
CA ILE A 4 -16.07 16.93 -1.66
C ILE A 4 -16.98 15.90 -0.95
N PRO A 5 -17.07 14.65 -1.44
CA PRO A 5 -17.88 13.61 -0.83
C PRO A 5 -17.58 13.43 0.66
N PHE A 6 -18.59 13.07 1.44
CA PHE A 6 -18.42 12.91 2.89
C PHE A 6 -17.35 11.86 3.25
N VAL A 7 -17.32 10.74 2.53
CA VAL A 7 -16.28 9.69 2.70
C VAL A 7 -14.86 10.25 2.49
N VAL A 8 -14.66 11.10 1.48
CA VAL A 8 -13.37 11.76 1.22
C VAL A 8 -13.03 12.73 2.35
N ARG A 9 -14.00 13.53 2.81
CA ARG A 9 -13.81 14.44 3.95
C ARG A 9 -13.39 13.70 5.22
N ARG A 10 -14.01 12.54 5.51
CA ARG A 10 -13.66 11.68 6.64
C ARG A 10 -12.24 11.12 6.50
N MET A 11 -11.85 10.64 5.31
CA MET A 11 -10.48 10.18 5.07
C MET A 11 -9.44 11.28 5.27
N VAL A 12 -9.71 12.51 4.78
CA VAL A 12 -8.82 13.65 5.03
C VAL A 12 -8.74 13.93 6.53
N ALA A 13 -9.88 13.96 7.23
CA ALA A 13 -9.92 14.25 8.66
C ALA A 13 -9.10 13.23 9.50
N THR A 14 -9.14 11.95 9.14
CA THR A 14 -8.48 10.88 9.89
C THR A 14 -7.01 10.70 9.53
N GLU A 15 -6.62 10.98 8.28
CA GLU A 15 -5.30 10.65 7.76
C GLU A 15 -4.35 11.84 7.65
N GLN A 16 -4.84 13.08 7.59
CA GLN A 16 -3.99 14.25 7.36
C GLN A 16 -2.98 14.51 8.50
N ASN A 17 -1.84 15.09 8.12
CA ASN A 17 -0.84 15.64 9.02
C ASN A 17 -0.17 16.88 8.40
N CYS A 18 -0.98 17.90 8.07
CA CYS A 18 -0.57 19.16 7.47
C CYS A 18 -1.49 20.32 7.92
N ALA A 19 -1.08 21.57 7.65
CA ALA A 19 -1.90 22.74 7.92
C ALA A 19 -3.08 22.88 6.93
N PHE A 20 -2.84 22.56 5.66
CA PHE A 20 -3.83 22.63 4.59
C PHE A 20 -3.62 21.52 3.54
N VAL A 21 -4.69 21.22 2.82
CA VAL A 21 -4.68 20.35 1.64
C VAL A 21 -4.84 21.18 0.37
N HIS A 22 -4.35 20.69 -0.76
CA HIS A 22 -4.69 21.22 -2.07
C HIS A 22 -5.86 20.43 -2.66
N PHE A 23 -6.95 21.11 -2.99
CA PHE A 23 -8.09 20.54 -3.70
C PHE A 23 -8.14 21.08 -5.13
N PHE A 24 -8.18 20.18 -6.10
CA PHE A 24 -8.45 20.49 -7.50
C PHE A 24 -9.82 19.94 -7.89
N ALA A 25 -10.70 20.79 -8.41
CA ALA A 25 -11.99 20.35 -8.93
C ALA A 25 -11.83 19.51 -10.21
N SER A 26 -10.84 19.85 -11.04
CA SER A 26 -10.38 19.02 -12.16
C SER A 26 -8.86 18.98 -12.18
N PHE A 27 -8.29 17.80 -12.00
CA PHE A 27 -6.85 17.61 -11.95
C PHE A 27 -6.19 17.68 -13.34
N ALA A 28 -7.00 17.55 -14.39
CA ALA A 28 -6.62 17.62 -15.79
C ALA A 28 -6.58 19.04 -16.36
N ASP A 29 -7.24 20.01 -15.71
CA ASP A 29 -7.27 21.40 -16.21
C ASP A 29 -5.93 22.10 -15.96
N VAL A 30 -5.11 22.25 -17.00
CA VAL A 30 -3.77 22.86 -16.94
C VAL A 30 -3.77 24.27 -16.32
N SER A 31 -4.87 25.02 -16.47
CA SER A 31 -4.99 26.40 -15.98
C SER A 31 -5.46 26.50 -14.52
N ALA A 32 -5.97 25.40 -13.95
CA ALA A 32 -6.54 25.41 -12.60
C ALA A 32 -5.47 25.50 -11.51
N ALA A 33 -5.59 26.52 -10.66
CA ALA A 33 -4.91 26.59 -9.38
C ALA A 33 -5.65 25.73 -8.32
N PRO A 34 -4.94 25.15 -7.33
CA PRO A 34 -5.58 24.45 -6.24
C PRO A 34 -6.34 25.42 -5.33
N LEU A 35 -7.47 24.97 -4.79
CA LEU A 35 -8.04 25.56 -3.59
C LEU A 35 -7.29 25.01 -2.38
N ALA A 36 -6.57 25.87 -1.65
CA ALA A 36 -6.00 25.53 -0.36
C ALA A 36 -7.10 25.50 0.71
N ILE A 37 -7.29 24.34 1.36
CA ILE A 37 -8.32 24.16 2.40
C ILE A 37 -7.62 23.80 3.70
N GLU A 38 -7.79 24.62 4.74
CA GLU A 38 -7.24 24.35 6.08
C GLU A 38 -7.78 23.02 6.63
N THR A 39 -6.90 22.19 7.18
CA THR A 39 -7.29 20.83 7.64
C THR A 39 -8.30 20.84 8.78
N LYS A 40 -8.38 21.93 9.56
CA LYS A 40 -9.41 22.13 10.59
C LYS A 40 -10.84 22.11 10.03
N ALA A 41 -11.04 22.46 8.75
CA ALA A 41 -12.33 22.43 8.08
C ALA A 41 -12.92 21.00 7.97
N PHE A 42 -12.09 19.96 8.07
CA PHE A 42 -12.51 18.56 7.97
C PHE A 42 -12.85 17.93 9.33
N ARG A 43 -12.60 18.61 10.46
CA ARG A 43 -12.74 18.03 11.82
C ARG A 43 -14.13 17.46 12.11
N SER A 44 -15.19 18.14 11.66
CA SER A 44 -16.57 17.67 11.89
C SER A 44 -16.87 16.34 11.17
N ALA A 45 -16.15 16.01 10.10
CA ALA A 45 -16.32 14.75 9.39
C ALA A 45 -15.69 13.54 10.13
N ALA A 46 -14.85 13.77 11.13
CA ALA A 46 -14.26 12.68 11.94
C ALA A 46 -15.25 12.10 12.96
N ALA A 47 -16.28 12.84 13.35
CA ALA A 47 -17.23 12.48 14.42
C ALA A 47 -18.47 11.72 13.92
N GLY A 48 -18.63 11.52 12.61
CA GLY A 48 -19.75 10.74 12.05
C GLY A 48 -19.55 9.25 12.26
N GLY A 49 -20.51 8.60 12.95
CA GLY A 49 -20.56 7.15 13.11
C GLY A 49 -20.64 6.39 11.78
N ALA A 50 -20.27 5.11 11.82
CA ALA A 50 -20.28 4.23 10.66
C ALA A 50 -21.70 4.05 10.10
N ALA A 51 -21.88 4.27 8.80
CA ALA A 51 -22.73 3.49 7.91
C ALA A 51 -22.65 4.09 6.51
N ASP A 52 -22.27 3.28 5.53
CA ASP A 52 -23.24 2.80 4.56
C ASP A 52 -22.60 1.62 3.82
N ASP A 53 -23.19 0.43 4.01
CA ASP A 53 -22.97 -0.77 3.18
C ASP A 53 -23.63 -0.61 1.79
N ALA A 54 -23.95 0.63 1.40
CA ALA A 54 -24.36 0.94 0.04
C ALA A 54 -23.15 0.81 -0.90
N GLU A 55 -23.38 0.32 -2.12
CA GLU A 55 -22.36 0.37 -3.15
C GLU A 55 -21.79 1.79 -3.23
N PRO A 56 -20.46 1.95 -3.20
CA PRO A 56 -19.90 3.27 -3.11
C PRO A 56 -20.21 4.01 -4.40
N ALA A 57 -20.91 5.15 -4.27
CA ALA A 57 -21.21 6.06 -5.38
C ALA A 57 -19.93 6.49 -6.14
N TYR A 58 -18.76 6.29 -5.54
CA TYR A 58 -17.46 6.59 -6.11
C TYR A 58 -16.45 5.46 -5.92
N GLN A 59 -15.65 5.19 -6.93
CA GLN A 59 -14.36 4.51 -6.78
C GLN A 59 -13.32 5.52 -6.28
N LEU A 60 -12.68 5.20 -5.16
CA LEU A 60 -11.65 6.03 -4.54
C LEU A 60 -10.25 5.59 -5.01
N VAL A 61 -9.69 6.31 -5.98
CA VAL A 61 -8.35 6.06 -6.52
C VAL A 61 -7.34 6.89 -5.73
N TYR A 62 -6.25 6.28 -5.26
CA TYR A 62 -5.27 7.02 -4.46
C TYR A 62 -3.85 6.57 -4.74
N ASP A 63 -2.89 7.41 -4.38
CA ASP A 63 -1.50 7.03 -4.27
C ASP A 63 -0.84 7.66 -3.02
N VAL A 64 0.22 7.04 -2.52
CA VAL A 64 1.00 7.49 -1.37
C VAL A 64 2.48 7.42 -1.73
N MET A 65 3.15 8.55 -1.66
CA MET A 65 4.54 8.75 -2.06
C MET A 65 5.32 9.27 -0.85
N ARG A 66 6.60 8.92 -0.74
CA ARG A 66 7.47 9.47 0.30
C ARG A 66 8.13 10.74 -0.24
N SER A 67 7.94 11.86 0.46
CA SER A 67 8.73 13.06 0.26
C SER A 67 9.81 13.15 1.33
N ARG A 68 11.02 13.51 0.92
CA ARG A 68 12.20 13.67 1.77
C ARG A 68 13.01 14.84 1.26
N ASN A 69 13.37 15.76 2.16
CA ASN A 69 14.21 16.93 1.89
C ASN A 69 13.77 17.74 0.67
N GLY A 70 12.45 18.02 0.54
CA GLY A 70 11.91 18.83 -0.56
C GLY A 70 11.72 18.10 -1.89
N HIS A 71 11.98 16.78 -1.94
CA HIS A 71 11.80 15.97 -3.15
C HIS A 71 10.79 14.84 -2.92
N ILE A 72 10.16 14.35 -3.99
CA ILE A 72 9.32 13.16 -3.99
C ILE A 72 10.13 12.01 -4.59
N LEU A 73 10.31 10.94 -3.82
CA LEU A 73 11.04 9.76 -4.29
C LEU A 73 10.22 9.07 -5.39
N PHE A 74 10.87 8.69 -6.50
CA PHE A 74 10.24 8.00 -7.65
C PHE A 74 9.03 8.74 -8.24
N LYS A 75 9.07 10.08 -8.27
CA LYS A 75 7.94 10.95 -8.66
C LYS A 75 7.28 10.55 -9.98
N LYS A 76 8.09 10.24 -11.00
CA LYS A 76 7.61 9.79 -12.32
C LYS A 76 6.80 8.49 -12.22
N SER A 77 7.32 7.48 -11.53
CA SER A 77 6.66 6.18 -11.41
C SER A 77 5.33 6.26 -10.64
N TYR A 78 5.22 7.13 -9.64
CA TYR A 78 3.95 7.37 -8.96
C TYR A 78 2.92 8.08 -9.84
N ALA A 79 3.35 9.02 -10.70
CA ALA A 79 2.45 9.65 -11.66
C ALA A 79 1.93 8.65 -12.70
N GLU A 80 2.79 7.77 -13.20
CA GLU A 80 2.41 6.67 -14.10
C GLU A 80 1.39 5.74 -13.43
N ARG A 81 1.64 5.29 -12.19
CA ARG A 81 0.74 4.36 -11.48
C ARG A 81 -0.61 5.00 -11.14
N PHE A 82 -0.62 6.26 -10.73
CA PHE A 82 -1.87 6.97 -10.44
C PHE A 82 -2.73 7.08 -11.70
N THR A 83 -2.15 7.51 -12.83
CA THR A 83 -2.85 7.57 -14.12
C THR A 83 -3.34 6.20 -14.57
N HIS A 84 -2.51 5.16 -14.44
CA HIS A 84 -2.92 3.79 -14.75
C HIS A 84 -4.10 3.32 -13.87
N SER A 85 -4.06 3.62 -12.57
CA SER A 85 -5.15 3.28 -11.65
C SER A 85 -6.45 4.02 -12.00
N LEU A 86 -6.38 5.27 -12.47
CA LEU A 86 -7.54 5.99 -12.99
C LEU A 86 -8.11 5.32 -14.24
N THR A 87 -7.25 4.87 -15.18
CA THR A 87 -7.68 4.13 -16.37
C THR A 87 -8.40 2.83 -16.02
N LEU A 88 -7.89 2.07 -15.05
CA LEU A 88 -8.54 0.83 -14.62
C LEU A 88 -9.85 1.08 -13.86
N ALA A 89 -9.91 2.12 -13.03
CA ALA A 89 -11.09 2.48 -12.26
C ALA A 89 -12.21 3.07 -13.13
N ALA A 90 -11.85 3.79 -14.20
CA ALA A 90 -12.77 4.47 -15.09
C ALA A 90 -12.32 4.33 -16.56
N PRO A 91 -12.47 3.15 -17.17
CA PRO A 91 -11.99 2.88 -18.53
C PRO A 91 -12.70 3.71 -19.61
N ALA A 92 -13.90 4.21 -19.33
CA ALA A 92 -14.65 5.09 -20.22
C ALA A 92 -14.15 6.56 -20.19
N LEU A 93 -13.30 6.93 -19.22
CA LEU A 93 -12.78 8.28 -19.08
C LEU A 93 -11.56 8.48 -19.98
N ALA A 94 -11.66 9.39 -20.95
CA ALA A 94 -10.52 9.83 -21.74
C ALA A 94 -9.58 10.69 -20.87
N LEU A 95 -8.46 10.11 -20.44
CA LEU A 95 -7.43 10.82 -19.69
C LEU A 95 -6.55 11.66 -20.64
N PRO A 96 -6.31 12.95 -20.36
CA PRO A 96 -5.41 13.78 -21.18
C PRO A 96 -3.98 13.26 -21.18
N ALA A 97 -3.26 13.47 -22.28
CA ALA A 97 -1.86 13.04 -22.42
C ALA A 97 -0.94 13.72 -21.40
N GLU A 98 -1.27 14.95 -20.99
CA GLU A 98 -0.50 15.77 -20.06
C GLU A 98 -0.71 15.37 -18.60
N LEU A 99 -1.68 14.50 -18.28
CA LEU A 99 -2.09 14.19 -16.91
C LEU A 99 -0.91 13.72 -16.04
N GLN A 100 -0.02 12.87 -16.58
CA GLN A 100 1.15 12.41 -15.83
C GLN A 100 2.09 13.58 -15.49
N SER A 101 2.35 14.49 -16.42
CA SER A 101 3.19 15.67 -16.18
C SER A 101 2.54 16.62 -15.19
N LEU A 102 1.22 16.80 -15.27
CA LEU A 102 0.44 17.59 -14.30
C LEU A 102 0.49 17.00 -12.89
N VAL A 103 0.38 15.68 -12.74
CA VAL A 103 0.55 15.00 -11.45
C VAL A 103 1.90 15.35 -10.85
N GLN A 104 2.98 15.21 -11.61
CA GLN A 104 4.33 15.50 -11.12
C GLN A 104 4.51 16.97 -10.72
N ALA A 105 4.06 17.91 -11.56
CA ALA A 105 4.18 19.34 -11.30
C ALA A 105 3.36 19.78 -10.08
N ARG A 106 2.11 19.32 -9.95
CA ARG A 106 1.20 19.69 -8.85
C ARG A 106 1.63 19.12 -7.52
N LEU A 107 2.18 17.91 -7.53
CA LEU A 107 2.76 17.30 -6.34
C LEU A 107 4.00 18.05 -5.86
N GLN A 108 4.89 18.43 -6.79
CA GLN A 108 6.07 19.23 -6.47
C GLN A 108 5.65 20.59 -5.88
N ALA A 109 4.73 21.28 -6.55
CA ALA A 109 4.20 22.55 -6.07
C ALA A 109 3.55 22.44 -4.67
N TYR A 110 2.85 21.33 -4.39
CA TYR A 110 2.25 21.11 -3.06
C TYR A 110 3.32 20.98 -1.97
N ILE A 111 4.37 20.17 -2.17
CA ILE A 111 5.42 20.01 -1.15
C ILE A 111 6.31 21.27 -0.99
N GLU A 112 6.38 22.12 -2.00
CA GLU A 112 7.07 23.41 -1.95
C GLU A 112 6.21 24.53 -1.36
N SER A 113 4.91 24.28 -1.16
CA SER A 113 3.98 25.31 -0.68
C SER A 113 4.33 25.74 0.75
N PRO A 114 4.53 27.05 1.01
CA PRO A 114 4.85 27.54 2.34
C PRO A 114 3.82 27.08 3.38
N GLY A 115 4.30 26.53 4.50
CA GLY A 115 3.47 26.05 5.61
C GLY A 115 2.79 24.69 5.39
N VAL A 116 3.07 23.98 4.29
CA VAL A 116 2.54 22.62 4.08
C VAL A 116 3.13 21.64 5.09
N TYR A 117 4.45 21.72 5.30
CA TYR A 117 5.16 20.98 6.33
C TYR A 117 5.03 21.72 7.66
N LEU A 118 4.85 20.94 8.73
CA LEU A 118 4.97 21.45 10.09
C LEU A 118 6.46 21.72 10.39
N ASP A 119 6.73 22.67 11.27
CA ASP A 119 8.10 23.09 11.60
C ASP A 119 9.01 21.92 11.96
N GLY A 120 10.19 21.88 11.35
CA GLY A 120 11.21 20.84 11.54
C GLY A 120 10.94 19.51 10.81
N VAL A 121 9.81 19.36 10.12
CA VAL A 121 9.51 18.14 9.36
C VAL A 121 10.14 18.21 7.97
N THR A 122 11.07 17.29 7.69
CA THR A 122 11.74 17.16 6.39
C THR A 122 11.33 15.91 5.60
N GLU A 123 10.51 15.05 6.20
CA GLU A 123 10.10 13.78 5.61
C GLU A 123 8.66 13.41 5.96
N LYS A 124 7.82 13.24 4.94
CA LYS A 124 6.41 12.79 5.06
C LYS A 124 5.93 12.04 3.84
N ASN A 125 4.89 11.23 4.06
CA ASN A 125 4.10 10.68 2.99
C ASN A 125 3.17 11.75 2.44
N VAL A 126 3.21 11.95 1.13
CA VAL A 126 2.27 12.75 0.36
C VAL A 126 1.23 11.80 -0.21
N LYS A 127 -0.05 12.06 0.05
CA LYS A 127 -1.17 11.28 -0.46
C LYS A 127 -1.91 12.07 -1.52
N LEU A 128 -2.18 11.40 -2.64
CA LEU A 128 -3.06 11.84 -3.72
C LEU A 128 -4.34 11.02 -3.62
N LEU A 129 -5.51 11.67 -3.62
CA LEU A 129 -6.82 11.00 -3.51
C LEU A 129 -7.80 11.59 -4.52
N SER A 130 -8.31 10.74 -5.40
CA SER A 130 -9.37 11.03 -6.37
C SER A 130 -10.61 10.19 -6.07
N TRP A 131 -11.77 10.69 -6.50
CA TRP A 131 -13.04 9.97 -6.43
C TRP A 131 -13.73 10.08 -7.78
N ILE A 132 -13.95 8.94 -8.43
CA ILE A 132 -14.61 8.87 -9.75
C ILE A 132 -15.92 8.12 -9.56
N PRO A 133 -17.04 8.55 -10.16
CA PRO A 133 -18.31 7.81 -10.10
C PRO A 133 -18.12 6.35 -10.49
N ALA A 134 -18.75 5.44 -9.75
CA ALA A 134 -18.77 4.04 -10.13
C ALA A 134 -19.47 3.88 -11.50
N THR A 135 -18.95 2.99 -12.34
CA THR A 135 -19.51 2.63 -13.65
C THR A 135 -20.92 2.06 -13.46
N GLY A 136 -21.92 2.94 -13.53
CA GLY A 136 -23.31 2.68 -13.18
C GLY A 136 -24.13 3.98 -13.07
N ALA A 137 -23.48 5.09 -12.75
CA ALA A 137 -24.05 6.43 -12.96
C ALA A 137 -24.06 6.73 -14.47
N SER A 138 -25.19 6.47 -15.12
CA SER A 138 -25.37 6.73 -16.54
C SER A 138 -25.08 8.21 -16.83
N THR A 139 -24.14 8.49 -17.70
CA THR A 139 -24.24 9.67 -18.55
C THR A 139 -24.08 9.20 -19.98
N LYS A 140 -25.20 9.20 -20.70
CA LYS A 140 -25.26 9.15 -22.16
C LYS A 140 -24.62 10.42 -22.71
N GLN A 141 -23.31 10.53 -22.60
CA GLN A 141 -22.42 11.41 -23.36
C GLN A 141 -21.02 11.24 -22.78
N ALA A 142 -20.02 11.12 -23.67
CA ALA A 142 -18.61 11.25 -23.35
C ALA A 142 -18.29 12.70 -22.97
N GLU A 143 -18.93 13.23 -21.94
CA GLU A 143 -18.51 14.50 -21.35
C GLU A 143 -17.20 14.24 -20.58
N ALA A 144 -16.25 15.15 -20.72
CA ALA A 144 -15.01 15.12 -19.96
C ALA A 144 -15.35 15.19 -18.46
N PHE A 145 -15.37 14.05 -17.79
CA PHE A 145 -15.61 14.01 -16.36
C PHE A 145 -14.41 14.69 -15.66
N PRO A 146 -14.64 15.72 -14.82
CA PRO A 146 -13.54 16.34 -14.10
C PRO A 146 -12.90 15.29 -13.19
N ILE A 147 -11.57 15.30 -13.05
CA ILE A 147 -10.86 14.38 -12.15
C ILE A 147 -10.64 15.12 -10.82
N PRO A 148 -11.54 15.08 -9.84
CA PRO A 148 -11.34 15.81 -8.60
C PRO A 148 -10.23 15.15 -7.79
N VAL A 149 -9.35 15.94 -7.20
CA VAL A 149 -8.19 15.43 -6.47
C VAL A 149 -7.93 16.25 -5.22
N ILE A 150 -7.61 15.56 -4.13
CA ILE A 150 -6.96 16.13 -2.95
C ILE A 150 -5.52 15.65 -2.88
N ILE A 151 -4.60 16.61 -2.66
CA ILE A 151 -3.22 16.35 -2.23
C ILE A 151 -3.09 16.74 -0.77
N MET A 152 -2.57 15.83 0.06
CA MET A 152 -2.32 16.09 1.48
C MET A 152 -1.03 15.44 1.97
N LEU A 153 -0.38 16.00 3.01
CA LEU A 153 0.54 15.21 3.82
C LEU A 153 -0.26 14.29 4.73
N ALA A 154 0.05 13.00 4.71
CA ALA A 154 -0.60 11.99 5.52
C ALA A 154 0.24 11.62 6.76
N LYS A 155 -0.43 11.13 7.80
CA LYS A 155 0.22 10.45 8.92
C LYS A 155 1.16 9.38 8.36
N SER A 156 2.41 9.47 8.77
CA SER A 156 3.51 8.67 8.26
C SER A 156 4.20 7.98 9.43
N SER A 157 4.50 6.70 9.26
CA SER A 157 5.31 5.92 10.18
C SER A 157 6.41 5.25 9.37
N TYR A 158 7.66 5.56 9.69
CA TYR A 158 8.83 4.98 9.05
C TYR A 158 9.50 4.05 10.05
N PRO A 159 9.89 2.82 9.66
CA PRO A 159 10.57 1.93 10.58
C PRO A 159 11.87 2.54 11.11
N SER A 160 12.11 2.37 12.41
CA SER A 160 13.36 2.77 13.05
C SER A 160 14.52 1.86 12.62
N GLU A 161 15.75 2.28 12.89
CA GLU A 161 16.92 1.41 12.67
C GLU A 161 16.85 0.11 13.49
N SER A 162 16.25 0.14 14.69
CA SER A 162 16.05 -1.09 15.49
C SER A 162 15.09 -2.04 14.80
N MET A 163 14.00 -1.53 14.20
CA MET A 163 13.06 -2.36 13.45
C MET A 163 13.69 -3.03 12.24
N TYR A 164 14.67 -2.43 11.57
CA TYR A 164 15.42 -3.12 10.50
C TYR A 164 16.38 -4.18 11.02
N ARG A 165 16.90 -4.04 12.25
CA ARG A 165 17.75 -5.06 12.88
C ARG A 165 16.94 -6.23 13.43
N GLU A 166 15.77 -5.94 13.99
CA GLU A 166 14.89 -6.90 14.63
C GLU A 166 14.01 -7.62 13.62
N GLY A 167 13.51 -6.91 12.61
CA GLY A 167 12.55 -7.42 11.63
C GLY A 167 11.09 -7.08 11.98
N ALA A 168 10.22 -7.09 10.98
CA ALA A 168 8.79 -6.90 11.15
C ALA A 168 8.13 -8.18 11.67
N LYS A 169 7.11 -8.04 12.51
CA LYS A 169 6.16 -9.12 12.81
C LYS A 169 4.95 -8.99 11.89
N LEU A 170 4.59 -10.05 11.19
CA LEU A 170 3.42 -10.09 10.34
C LEU A 170 2.33 -10.99 10.93
N GLY A 171 1.13 -10.94 10.36
CA GLY A 171 0.11 -11.97 10.57
C GLY A 171 -0.55 -12.42 9.27
N LEU A 172 -1.42 -13.42 9.37
CA LEU A 172 -2.20 -13.95 8.26
C LEU A 172 -3.65 -13.53 8.39
N LEU A 173 -4.17 -12.81 7.40
CA LEU A 173 -5.59 -12.47 7.31
C LEU A 173 -6.27 -13.41 6.30
N PHE A 174 -6.92 -14.44 6.80
CA PHE A 174 -7.63 -15.42 5.98
C PHE A 174 -8.92 -14.87 5.37
N ASN A 175 -9.34 -15.48 4.26
CA ASN A 175 -10.53 -15.12 3.49
C ASN A 175 -10.51 -13.63 3.12
N ALA A 176 -9.36 -13.16 2.62
CA ALA A 176 -9.14 -11.76 2.26
C ALA A 176 -8.47 -11.69 0.90
N HIS A 177 -9.12 -11.00 -0.04
CA HIS A 177 -8.64 -10.77 -1.39
C HIS A 177 -9.04 -9.37 -1.86
N ARG A 178 -8.34 -8.85 -2.87
CA ARG A 178 -8.74 -7.63 -3.56
C ARG A 178 -9.59 -7.98 -4.77
N ILE A 179 -10.59 -7.17 -5.06
CA ILE A 179 -11.43 -7.33 -6.28
C ILE A 179 -10.62 -7.06 -7.56
N ASN A 180 -9.89 -5.94 -7.60
CA ASN A 180 -8.94 -5.63 -8.68
C ASN A 180 -7.61 -5.21 -8.02
N PRO A 181 -6.61 -6.10 -7.95
CA PRO A 181 -5.35 -5.79 -7.28
C PRO A 181 -4.47 -4.82 -8.07
N ASN A 182 -4.59 -4.76 -9.40
CA ASN A 182 -3.72 -3.92 -10.23
C ASN A 182 -4.05 -2.42 -10.15
N ALA A 183 -5.29 -2.08 -9.75
CA ALA A 183 -5.70 -0.69 -9.53
C ALA A 183 -5.55 -0.31 -8.05
N LYS A 184 -4.92 0.84 -7.76
CA LYS A 184 -4.80 1.34 -6.38
C LYS A 184 -6.09 2.02 -5.89
N VAL A 185 -7.15 1.23 -5.80
CA VAL A 185 -8.49 1.64 -5.36
C VAL A 185 -8.69 1.26 -3.89
N ALA A 186 -9.27 2.17 -3.10
CA ALA A 186 -9.56 1.92 -1.70
C ALA A 186 -10.74 0.94 -1.55
N GLN A 187 -10.51 -0.17 -0.83
CA GLN A 187 -11.53 -1.15 -0.45
C GLN A 187 -11.72 -1.07 1.07
N MET A 188 -12.70 -0.27 1.50
CA MET A 188 -12.84 0.11 2.91
C MET A 188 -13.07 -1.09 3.83
N GLY A 189 -13.93 -2.05 3.45
CA GLY A 189 -14.16 -3.26 4.25
C GLY A 189 -12.90 -4.09 4.46
N LEU A 190 -12.09 -4.29 3.41
CA LEU A 190 -10.80 -5.01 3.53
C LEU A 190 -9.82 -4.23 4.41
N ARG A 191 -9.78 -2.90 4.26
CA ARG A 191 -8.90 -2.02 5.04
C ARG A 191 -9.27 -2.03 6.52
N ASP A 192 -10.55 -2.03 6.85
CA ASP A 192 -11.05 -2.04 8.22
C ASP A 192 -10.77 -3.39 8.89
N ARG A 193 -11.00 -4.52 8.17
CA ARG A 193 -10.61 -5.86 8.63
C ARG A 193 -9.11 -5.95 8.92
N ALA A 194 -8.27 -5.49 8.00
CA ALA A 194 -6.83 -5.49 8.20
C ALA A 194 -6.44 -4.61 9.39
N HIS A 195 -7.00 -3.40 9.51
CA HIS A 195 -6.67 -2.50 10.62
C HIS A 195 -7.06 -3.06 11.99
N ALA A 196 -8.23 -3.70 12.09
CA ALA A 196 -8.65 -4.40 13.29
C ALA A 196 -7.65 -5.50 13.67
N TYR A 197 -7.28 -6.36 12.71
CA TYR A 197 -6.32 -7.44 12.94
C TYR A 197 -4.96 -6.92 13.41
N LEU A 198 -4.42 -5.89 12.74
CA LEU A 198 -3.13 -5.28 13.12
C LEU A 198 -3.15 -4.78 14.57
N THR A 199 -4.24 -4.13 14.97
CA THR A 199 -4.40 -3.53 16.29
C THR A 199 -4.53 -4.59 17.37
N GLU A 200 -5.35 -5.61 17.13
CA GLU A 200 -5.61 -6.71 18.06
C GLU A 200 -4.37 -7.58 18.31
N ASN A 201 -3.63 -7.88 17.24
CA ASN A 201 -2.50 -8.82 17.31
C ASN A 201 -1.14 -8.14 17.53
N GLY A 202 -1.08 -6.80 17.47
CA GLY A 202 0.17 -6.06 17.64
C GLY A 202 1.22 -6.39 16.56
N VAL A 203 0.78 -6.73 15.35
CA VAL A 203 1.65 -7.02 14.21
C VAL A 203 1.79 -5.79 13.30
N TYR A 204 2.91 -5.70 12.59
CA TYR A 204 3.24 -4.55 11.74
C TYR A 204 2.41 -4.50 10.45
N GLU A 205 2.21 -5.66 9.82
CA GLU A 205 1.46 -5.81 8.58
C GLU A 205 0.81 -7.20 8.52
N VAL A 206 -0.23 -7.38 7.69
CA VAL A 206 -0.86 -8.68 7.45
C VAL A 206 -0.69 -9.10 5.99
N LEU A 207 -0.43 -10.38 5.77
CA LEU A 207 -0.53 -11.02 4.47
C LEU A 207 -1.98 -11.44 4.24
N LEU A 208 -2.51 -11.12 3.06
CA LEU A 208 -3.86 -11.50 2.65
C LEU A 208 -3.81 -12.93 2.15
N VAL A 209 -4.60 -13.82 2.76
CA VAL A 209 -4.70 -15.23 2.37
C VAL A 209 -6.08 -15.44 1.77
N HIS A 210 -6.11 -15.88 0.51
CA HIS A 210 -7.35 -16.27 -0.14
C HIS A 210 -7.92 -17.56 0.48
N ASP A 211 -9.13 -17.92 0.09
CA ASP A 211 -9.78 -19.13 0.57
C ASP A 211 -9.29 -20.40 -0.16
N ALA A 212 -9.90 -21.54 0.18
CA ALA A 212 -9.56 -22.84 -0.38
C ALA A 212 -9.84 -22.95 -1.89
N ALA A 213 -10.79 -22.19 -2.45
CA ALA A 213 -11.11 -22.23 -3.88
C ALA A 213 -9.94 -21.66 -4.72
N ASP A 214 -9.21 -20.71 -4.15
CA ASP A 214 -7.99 -20.13 -4.73
C ASP A 214 -6.71 -20.80 -4.19
N ALA A 215 -6.80 -22.02 -3.67
CA ALA A 215 -5.68 -22.78 -3.13
C ALA A 215 -4.85 -22.01 -2.09
N TYR A 216 -5.49 -21.17 -1.28
CA TYR A 216 -4.84 -20.32 -0.27
C TYR A 216 -3.70 -19.47 -0.84
N LEU A 217 -3.94 -18.86 -2.00
CA LEU A 217 -3.07 -17.86 -2.60
C LEU A 217 -2.75 -16.75 -1.60
N VAL A 218 -1.49 -16.31 -1.57
CA VAL A 218 -1.03 -15.18 -0.76
C VAL A 218 -0.48 -14.11 -1.71
N PRO A 219 -1.33 -13.30 -2.34
CA PRO A 219 -0.84 -12.36 -3.35
C PRO A 219 0.04 -11.27 -2.74
N GLU A 220 -0.39 -10.61 -1.67
CA GLU A 220 0.30 -9.47 -1.09
C GLU A 220 -0.17 -9.20 0.35
N GLY A 221 0.40 -8.19 0.98
CA GLY A 221 -0.09 -7.68 2.26
C GLY A 221 -1.16 -6.59 2.11
N SER A 222 -1.76 -6.15 3.22
CA SER A 222 -2.86 -5.17 3.16
C SER A 222 -2.45 -3.83 2.52
N ARG A 223 -1.16 -3.46 2.65
CA ARG A 223 -0.58 -2.21 2.11
C ARG A 223 0.84 -2.38 1.54
N SER A 224 1.28 -3.62 1.33
CA SER A 224 2.67 -3.95 0.96
C SER A 224 2.70 -5.10 -0.04
N ASN A 225 3.71 -5.12 -0.91
CA ASN A 225 4.13 -6.39 -1.52
C ASN A 225 5.08 -7.11 -0.55
N TYR A 226 5.51 -8.31 -0.90
CA TYR A 226 6.59 -8.99 -0.20
C TYR A 226 7.59 -9.58 -1.20
N LEU A 227 8.76 -9.94 -0.68
CA LEU A 227 9.80 -10.67 -1.40
C LEU A 227 10.22 -11.84 -0.51
N LEU A 228 10.21 -13.05 -1.05
CA LEU A 228 10.71 -14.23 -0.35
C LEU A 228 11.96 -14.78 -1.02
N GLN A 229 12.85 -15.37 -0.22
CA GLN A 229 13.95 -16.18 -0.72
C GLN A 229 13.65 -17.65 -0.42
N LYS A 230 13.75 -18.52 -1.44
CA LYS A 230 13.65 -19.97 -1.24
C LYS A 230 14.97 -20.53 -0.69
N SER A 231 14.96 -21.79 -0.27
CA SER A 231 16.12 -22.48 0.31
C SER A 231 17.33 -22.55 -0.65
N ASP A 232 17.07 -22.61 -1.96
CA ASP A 232 18.08 -22.58 -3.03
C ASP A 232 18.68 -21.18 -3.29
N GLY A 233 18.22 -20.15 -2.57
CA GLY A 233 18.70 -18.77 -2.70
C GLY A 233 17.97 -17.93 -3.75
N THR A 234 17.01 -18.50 -4.50
CA THR A 234 16.24 -17.78 -5.51
C THR A 234 15.20 -16.83 -4.88
N TRP A 235 15.01 -15.67 -5.51
CA TRP A 235 14.11 -14.61 -5.03
C TRP A 235 12.77 -14.63 -5.78
N TRP A 236 11.67 -14.53 -5.04
CA TRP A 236 10.32 -14.63 -5.60
C TRP A 236 9.38 -13.56 -5.04
N CYS A 237 8.42 -13.15 -5.86
CA CYS A 237 7.22 -12.44 -5.46
C CYS A 237 6.00 -13.02 -6.18
N SER A 238 4.82 -12.62 -5.74
CA SER A 238 3.56 -13.07 -6.32
C SER A 238 3.36 -12.55 -7.74
N ALA A 239 2.64 -13.31 -8.55
CA ALA A 239 2.37 -13.02 -9.96
C ALA A 239 1.74 -11.63 -10.14
N GLU A 240 2.15 -10.92 -11.20
CA GLU A 240 1.77 -9.52 -11.41
C GLU A 240 0.25 -9.33 -11.57
N GLU A 241 -0.44 -10.30 -12.15
CA GLU A 241 -1.90 -10.29 -12.29
C GLU A 241 -2.66 -10.33 -10.95
N ASP A 242 -2.03 -10.86 -9.91
CA ASP A 242 -2.66 -11.08 -8.60
C ASP A 242 -2.36 -9.95 -7.60
N ILE A 243 -1.49 -8.99 -7.95
CA ILE A 243 -1.00 -7.95 -7.01
C ILE A 243 -1.09 -6.53 -7.57
N LEU A 244 -0.99 -5.55 -6.66
CA LEU A 244 -0.60 -4.21 -7.05
C LEU A 244 0.92 -4.22 -7.28
N VAL A 245 1.38 -4.10 -8.52
CA VAL A 245 2.82 -4.00 -8.81
C VAL A 245 3.39 -2.69 -8.25
N GLY A 246 3.88 -2.75 -7.02
CA GLY A 246 4.31 -1.58 -6.24
C GLY A 246 5.56 -0.91 -6.81
N ILE A 247 5.67 0.42 -6.62
CA ILE A 247 6.89 1.15 -7.01
C ILE A 247 8.11 0.62 -6.23
N THR A 248 7.93 0.30 -4.95
CA THR A 248 8.97 -0.34 -4.13
C THR A 248 9.34 -1.72 -4.69
N LEU A 249 8.37 -2.55 -5.09
CA LEU A 249 8.64 -3.86 -5.70
C LEU A 249 9.45 -3.74 -7.01
N LYS A 250 9.05 -2.84 -7.92
CA LYS A 250 9.82 -2.56 -9.15
C LYS A 250 11.24 -2.09 -8.85
N THR A 251 11.39 -1.28 -7.79
CA THR A 251 12.71 -0.79 -7.35
C THR A 251 13.54 -1.91 -6.75
N THR A 252 12.93 -2.85 -6.02
CA THR A 252 13.61 -4.02 -5.46
C THR A 252 14.31 -4.85 -6.52
N TYR A 253 13.76 -4.95 -7.74
CA TYR A 253 14.43 -5.66 -8.85
C TYR A 253 15.79 -5.04 -9.18
N ARG A 254 15.85 -3.70 -9.30
CA ARG A 254 17.09 -2.96 -9.53
C ARG A 254 18.04 -3.06 -8.35
N VAL A 255 17.50 -2.98 -7.13
CA VAL A 255 18.28 -3.12 -5.89
C VAL A 255 18.98 -4.48 -5.82
N LEU A 256 18.26 -5.59 -6.02
CA LEU A 256 18.85 -6.93 -5.97
C LEU A 256 19.91 -7.11 -7.06
N GLN A 257 19.65 -6.62 -8.27
CA GLN A 257 20.63 -6.64 -9.35
C GLN A 257 21.90 -5.85 -8.99
N ALA A 258 21.76 -4.63 -8.47
CA ALA A 258 22.88 -3.79 -8.06
C ALA A 258 23.68 -4.38 -6.89
N CYS A 259 23.02 -5.14 -5.99
CA CYS A 259 23.67 -5.87 -4.91
C CYS A 259 24.26 -7.23 -5.34
N GLY A 260 24.14 -7.63 -6.62
CA GLY A 260 24.66 -8.91 -7.10
C GLY A 260 23.87 -10.14 -6.62
N LEU A 261 22.59 -9.96 -6.26
CA LEU A 261 21.72 -10.99 -5.66
C LEU A 261 20.82 -11.70 -6.68
N GLY A 262 20.92 -11.37 -7.96
CA GLY A 262 20.17 -11.99 -9.06
C GLY A 262 18.85 -11.29 -9.38
N SER A 263 17.96 -12.03 -10.07
CA SER A 263 16.64 -11.56 -10.49
C SER A 263 15.53 -12.05 -9.56
N VAL A 264 14.36 -11.40 -9.65
CA VAL A 264 13.14 -11.82 -8.96
C VAL A 264 12.24 -12.58 -9.93
N GLN A 265 11.74 -13.72 -9.51
CA GLN A 265 10.79 -14.53 -10.25
C GLN A 265 9.35 -14.26 -9.76
N HIS A 266 8.39 -14.33 -10.68
CA HIS A 266 6.97 -14.17 -10.40
C HIS A 266 6.26 -15.52 -10.49
N ALA A 267 5.43 -15.84 -9.50
CA ALA A 267 4.59 -17.03 -9.50
C ALA A 267 3.35 -16.85 -8.64
N LYS A 268 2.36 -17.75 -8.79
CA LYS A 268 1.23 -17.85 -7.88
C LYS A 268 1.70 -18.45 -6.56
N LEU A 269 2.12 -17.59 -5.63
CA LEU A 269 2.65 -17.99 -4.33
C LEU A 269 1.50 -18.24 -3.36
N THR A 270 1.54 -19.40 -2.70
CA THR A 270 0.53 -19.83 -1.74
C THR A 270 1.05 -19.70 -0.31
N LEU A 271 0.22 -20.00 0.68
CA LEU A 271 0.67 -20.10 2.07
C LEU A 271 1.85 -21.07 2.21
N LYS A 272 1.91 -22.14 1.41
CA LYS A 272 3.04 -23.08 1.41
C LYS A 272 4.36 -22.39 1.11
N ASP A 273 4.40 -21.52 0.10
CA ASP A 273 5.63 -20.81 -0.27
C ASP A 273 6.12 -19.89 0.85
N ILE A 274 5.20 -19.27 1.60
CA ILE A 274 5.55 -18.47 2.78
C ILE A 274 6.14 -19.38 3.88
N LEU A 275 5.48 -20.48 4.19
CA LEU A 275 5.86 -21.42 5.26
C LEU A 275 7.23 -22.09 5.02
N GLU A 276 7.56 -22.33 3.74
CA GLU A 276 8.79 -23.00 3.31
C GLU A 276 9.91 -22.01 2.91
N SER A 277 9.65 -20.69 2.97
CA SER A 277 10.65 -19.69 2.61
C SER A 277 11.77 -19.56 3.65
N LYS A 278 12.97 -19.26 3.18
CA LYS A 278 14.16 -19.05 4.00
C LYS A 278 14.21 -17.65 4.58
N LEU A 279 13.89 -16.64 3.77
CA LEU A 279 13.85 -15.24 4.15
C LEU A 279 12.55 -14.62 3.63
N LEU A 280 12.03 -13.64 4.36
CA LEU A 280 10.87 -12.86 3.96
C LEU A 280 11.14 -11.37 4.22
N PHE A 281 10.76 -10.54 3.26
CA PHE A 281 10.81 -9.08 3.35
C PHE A 281 9.47 -8.50 2.97
N ILE A 282 9.04 -7.45 3.66
CA ILE A 282 7.90 -6.63 3.25
C ILE A 282 8.36 -5.39 2.50
N LEU A 283 7.62 -5.06 1.45
CA LEU A 283 7.95 -4.01 0.50
C LEU A 283 6.86 -2.93 0.50
N GLY A 284 7.23 -1.69 0.76
CA GLY A 284 6.28 -0.58 0.69
C GLY A 284 6.94 0.79 0.67
N THR A 285 6.17 1.83 0.37
CA THR A 285 6.68 3.22 0.31
C THR A 285 7.32 3.68 1.62
N SER A 286 6.73 3.30 2.75
CA SER A 286 7.23 3.67 4.08
C SER A 286 8.32 2.71 4.59
N PRO A 287 8.12 1.37 4.57
CA PRO A 287 9.13 0.42 5.06
C PRO A 287 10.26 0.12 4.08
N THR A 288 10.22 0.65 2.86
CA THR A 288 11.17 0.31 1.79
C THR A 288 11.28 -1.21 1.62
N ILE A 289 12.43 -1.81 1.88
CA ILE A 289 12.69 -3.26 1.87
C ILE A 289 13.01 -3.67 3.30
N MET A 290 12.01 -4.11 4.07
CA MET A 290 12.16 -4.39 5.50
C MET A 290 12.13 -5.90 5.77
N PRO A 291 13.11 -6.46 6.50
CA PRO A 291 13.12 -7.89 6.82
C PRO A 291 11.95 -8.24 7.75
N VAL A 292 11.50 -9.48 7.67
CA VAL A 292 10.48 -10.06 8.55
C VAL A 292 11.17 -11.01 9.52
N GLN A 293 10.82 -10.92 10.79
CA GLN A 293 11.30 -11.84 11.84
C GLN A 293 10.31 -12.94 12.16
N SER A 294 9.01 -12.65 12.05
CA SER A 294 7.99 -13.66 12.30
C SER A 294 6.69 -13.38 11.57
N VAL A 295 5.95 -14.44 11.32
CA VAL A 295 4.56 -14.41 10.83
C VAL A 295 3.70 -15.14 11.85
N LEU A 296 2.75 -14.44 12.47
CA LEU A 296 1.70 -15.02 13.30
C LEU A 296 0.84 -15.94 12.46
N LEU A 297 0.94 -17.25 12.71
CA LEU A 297 0.22 -18.28 11.98
C LEU A 297 -1.25 -18.30 12.40
N TYR A 298 -1.47 -18.17 13.71
CA TYR A 298 -2.78 -18.05 14.33
C TYR A 298 -2.64 -17.40 15.71
N GLY A 299 -3.67 -16.66 16.12
CA GLY A 299 -3.74 -15.97 17.42
C GLY A 299 -4.90 -16.42 18.31
N ASP A 300 -5.82 -17.21 17.75
CA ASP A 300 -7.02 -17.73 18.39
C ASP A 300 -7.42 -19.09 17.77
N SER A 301 -8.51 -19.69 18.28
CA SER A 301 -9.00 -20.99 17.78
C SER A 301 -9.55 -20.94 16.35
N GLU A 302 -10.07 -19.81 15.89
CA GLU A 302 -10.65 -19.69 14.55
C GLU A 302 -9.56 -19.60 13.48
N THR A 303 -8.61 -18.67 13.66
CA THR A 303 -7.42 -18.53 12.81
C THR A 303 -6.58 -19.79 12.79
N ARG A 304 -6.51 -20.52 13.93
CA ARG A 304 -5.85 -21.83 13.99
C ARG A 304 -6.53 -22.86 13.09
N ARG A 305 -7.86 -22.91 13.09
CA ARG A 305 -8.61 -23.82 12.21
C ARG A 305 -8.33 -23.53 10.73
N PHE A 306 -8.38 -22.26 10.31
CA PHE A 306 -8.05 -21.87 8.93
C PHE A 306 -6.63 -22.26 8.54
N TYR A 307 -5.67 -22.03 9.44
CA TYR A 307 -4.27 -22.41 9.23
C TYR A 307 -4.11 -23.93 9.07
N GLU A 308 -4.70 -24.74 9.95
CA GLU A 308 -4.59 -26.20 9.91
C GLU A 308 -5.27 -26.80 8.67
N GLU A 309 -6.41 -26.23 8.24
CA GLU A 309 -7.08 -26.59 6.99
C GLU A 309 -6.18 -26.30 5.78
N ALA A 310 -5.55 -25.11 5.73
CA ALA A 310 -4.67 -24.71 4.64
C ALA A 310 -3.39 -25.57 4.56
N VAL A 311 -2.72 -25.81 5.70
CA VAL A 311 -1.52 -26.65 5.76
C VAL A 311 -1.81 -28.07 5.28
N ARG A 312 -2.96 -28.64 5.70
CA ARG A 312 -3.38 -29.98 5.27
C ARG A 312 -3.65 -30.03 3.77
N ALA A 313 -4.35 -29.04 3.23
CA ALA A 313 -4.68 -28.99 1.81
C ALA A 313 -3.44 -28.83 0.92
N LEU A 314 -2.46 -28.04 1.37
CA LEU A 314 -1.25 -27.74 0.60
C LEU A 314 -0.13 -28.78 0.78
N GLY A 315 -0.22 -29.64 1.79
CA GLY A 315 0.88 -30.52 2.19
C GLY A 315 2.14 -29.72 2.55
N ALA A 316 1.95 -28.55 3.14
CA ALA A 316 3.04 -27.62 3.46
C ALA A 316 3.82 -28.10 4.68
N THR A 317 5.14 -27.88 4.66
CA THR A 317 5.98 -28.00 5.85
C THR A 317 6.37 -26.59 6.31
N ALA A 318 6.15 -26.27 7.58
CA ALA A 318 6.61 -25.01 8.12
C ALA A 318 8.09 -25.11 8.52
N GLY A 319 8.83 -24.03 8.36
CA GLY A 319 10.16 -23.88 8.93
C GLY A 319 10.13 -23.85 10.47
N THR A 320 10.90 -22.96 11.08
CA THR A 320 10.97 -22.87 12.55
C THR A 320 9.70 -22.27 13.13
N VAL A 321 8.81 -23.10 13.68
CA VAL A 321 7.59 -22.64 14.37
C VAL A 321 7.83 -22.52 15.88
N GLN A 322 7.48 -21.38 16.45
CA GLN A 322 7.43 -21.15 17.88
C GLN A 322 5.98 -21.22 18.37
N GLN A 323 5.67 -22.21 19.19
CA GLN A 323 4.40 -22.26 19.92
C GLN A 323 4.46 -21.25 21.08
N VAL A 324 3.55 -20.28 21.10
CA VAL A 324 3.45 -19.27 22.17
C VAL A 324 2.42 -19.70 23.22
N SER A 325 1.31 -20.31 22.79
CA SER A 325 0.28 -20.94 23.62
C SER A 325 -0.50 -21.95 22.78
N ASP A 326 -1.43 -22.70 23.35
CA ASP A 326 -2.26 -23.67 22.59
C ASP A 326 -3.01 -23.02 21.41
N VAL A 327 -3.30 -21.74 21.48
CA VAL A 327 -4.04 -21.01 20.43
C VAL A 327 -3.20 -19.92 19.78
N LYS A 328 -1.87 -19.94 19.96
CA LYS A 328 -0.98 -18.96 19.35
C LYS A 328 0.34 -19.56 18.91
N ALA A 329 0.69 -19.40 17.64
CA ALA A 329 1.98 -19.81 17.10
C ALA A 329 2.48 -18.83 16.05
N GLU A 330 3.81 -18.71 15.96
CA GLU A 330 4.48 -17.86 14.99
C GLU A 330 5.52 -18.67 14.20
N LEU A 331 5.60 -18.45 12.90
CA LEU A 331 6.72 -18.88 12.07
C LEU A 331 7.85 -17.87 12.22
N LEU A 332 9.07 -18.34 12.48
CA LEU A 332 10.26 -17.52 12.67
C LEU A 332 11.14 -17.49 11.43
N PHE A 333 11.69 -16.31 11.14
CA PHE A 333 12.63 -16.07 10.06
C PHE A 333 13.96 -15.56 10.61
N PRO A 334 15.11 -16.02 10.07
CA PRO A 334 16.38 -15.40 10.38
C PRO A 334 16.44 -13.98 9.78
N VAL A 335 16.88 -13.00 10.58
CA VAL A 335 17.08 -11.63 10.10
C VAL A 335 18.55 -11.39 9.81
N ASN A 336 18.88 -11.23 8.52
CA ASN A 336 20.21 -10.84 8.08
C ASN A 336 20.31 -9.31 8.07
N VAL A 337 20.89 -8.75 9.13
CA VAL A 337 21.03 -7.30 9.34
C VAL A 337 21.89 -6.64 8.27
N GLU A 338 22.99 -7.29 7.87
CA GLU A 338 23.89 -6.75 6.84
C GLU A 338 23.20 -6.65 5.49
N LEU A 339 22.48 -7.72 5.10
CA LEU A 339 21.67 -7.73 3.89
C LEU A 339 20.57 -6.67 3.96
N ALA A 340 19.81 -6.59 5.05
CA ALA A 340 18.77 -5.58 5.22
C ALA A 340 19.31 -4.15 5.07
N SER A 341 20.47 -3.87 5.68
CA SER A 341 21.16 -2.58 5.57
C SER A 341 21.61 -2.27 4.14
N ALA A 342 22.20 -3.25 3.44
CA ALA A 342 22.63 -3.12 2.06
C ALA A 342 21.45 -2.84 1.11
N LEU A 343 20.37 -3.61 1.21
CA LEU A 343 19.16 -3.45 0.39
C LEU A 343 18.52 -2.07 0.62
N ARG A 344 18.42 -1.63 1.89
CA ARG A 344 17.85 -0.33 2.22
C ARG A 344 18.72 0.84 1.73
N THR A 345 20.04 0.72 1.86
CA THR A 345 20.98 1.73 1.37
C THR A 345 20.88 1.87 -0.14
N GLN A 346 20.89 0.74 -0.86
CA GLN A 346 20.75 0.73 -2.31
C GLN A 346 19.39 1.27 -2.76
N TYR A 347 18.30 0.97 -2.04
CA TYR A 347 16.97 1.54 -2.35
C TYR A 347 16.98 3.07 -2.37
N PHE A 348 17.67 3.72 -1.42
CA PHE A 348 17.78 5.18 -1.41
C PHE A 348 18.74 5.71 -2.47
N ALA A 349 19.76 4.95 -2.87
CA ALA A 349 20.59 5.28 -4.03
C ALA A 349 19.78 5.28 -5.32
N GLU A 350 18.94 4.25 -5.53
CA GLU A 350 17.98 4.18 -6.65
C GLU A 350 16.97 5.33 -6.62
N ALA A 351 16.54 5.76 -5.44
CA ALA A 351 15.60 6.88 -5.30
C ALA A 351 16.25 8.24 -5.61
N ALA A 352 17.56 8.38 -5.36
CA ALA A 352 18.30 9.61 -5.64
C ALA A 352 18.59 9.78 -7.15
N SER A 353 18.60 8.68 -7.92
CA SER A 353 18.79 8.68 -9.37
C SER A 353 17.49 8.65 -10.18
N SER A 354 16.32 8.63 -9.52
CA SER A 354 15.00 8.41 -10.14
C SER A 354 14.27 9.65 -10.63
#